data_AF-A0A8K0M2G6-F1
#
_entry.id   AF-A0A8K0M2G6-F1
#
_cell.length_a   1.000
_cell.length_b   1.000
_cell.length_c   1.000
_cell.angle_alpha   90.00
_cell.angle_beta   90.00
_cell.angle_gamma   90.00
#
_symmetry.space_group_name_H-M   'P 1'
#
loop_
_entity.id
_entity.type
_entity.pdbx_description
1 polymer ?
#
loop_
_entity_poly.entity_id
_entity_poly.type
_entity_poly.pdbx_seq_one_letter_code
_entity_poly.pdbx_strand_id
1 'polypeptide(L)'
;MSNTLSTPEPNPDGNVQLQLKEQWANPGDIFSVLLIVGADVIQKALAQLCRLRTMPEPDLPSVLVNCQSGVVLEKSSWILGRILHSYTQWMPSQVKEIKQEMDRGLCVTVFSLDLCEPVTDRLVWLGVLVTVVQLEIAVIPCALYREWEVLLLTACGTLLAWLMGLLQDRTNSVRKGKTRTCALKKGRGSTDVIVILASEHSLRLEDFVSSEMAKDEGFVGTVVLSSVMTMLWTALLITAAVMDTLMEVERCYSGVGKSLLPIFFPGPLRESERIWWAENDETLKGEKERSEKEFINKIALLV
;
A
#
# COMPACT_ATOMS: atom_id res chain seq x y z
N MET A 1 17.28 1.62 50.67
CA MET A 1 18.37 2.04 49.75
C MET A 1 17.81 1.96 48.34
N SER A 2 17.29 3.07 47.85
CA SER A 2 16.62 3.20 46.55
C SER A 2 17.65 3.59 45.49
N ASN A 3 18.00 2.67 44.60
CA ASN A 3 18.82 2.97 43.42
C ASN A 3 17.91 3.53 42.33
N THR A 4 18.00 4.84 42.13
CA THR A 4 17.34 5.57 41.04
C THR A 4 18.09 5.31 39.74
N LEU A 5 17.39 4.69 38.80
CA LEU A 5 17.78 4.51 37.41
C LEU A 5 17.89 5.89 36.75
N SER A 6 19.12 6.36 36.48
CA SER A 6 19.38 7.59 35.74
C SER A 6 19.07 7.36 34.25
N THR A 7 17.88 7.78 33.81
CA THR A 7 17.56 7.97 32.40
C THR A 7 18.29 9.22 31.90
N PRO A 8 19.01 9.18 30.76
CA PRO A 8 19.68 10.37 30.24
C PRO A 8 18.63 11.36 29.69
N GLU A 9 18.73 12.64 30.08
CA GLU A 9 17.89 13.70 29.51
C GLU A 9 18.18 13.89 28.01
N PRO A 10 17.16 14.18 27.18
CA PRO A 10 17.35 14.42 25.76
C PRO A 10 18.02 15.78 25.55
N ASN A 11 19.27 15.75 25.08
CA ASN A 11 20.04 16.93 24.70
C ASN A 11 19.42 17.59 23.44
N PRO A 12 18.93 18.84 23.50
CA PRO A 12 18.19 19.47 22.40
C PRO A 12 19.06 19.93 21.22
N ASP A 13 20.39 19.94 21.36
CA ASP A 13 21.32 20.45 20.33
C ASP A 13 22.11 19.34 19.61
N GLY A 14 21.64 18.09 19.73
CA GLY A 14 22.20 16.93 19.04
C GLY A 14 21.94 17.01 17.54
N ASN A 15 23.00 17.28 16.78
CA ASN A 15 23.02 17.39 15.32
C ASN A 15 22.27 16.22 14.65
N VAL A 16 21.01 16.46 14.26
CA VAL A 16 20.09 15.45 13.68
C VAL A 16 20.73 14.68 12.53
N GLN A 17 21.63 15.33 11.79
CA GLN A 17 22.40 14.74 10.69
C GLN A 17 23.34 13.60 11.13
N LEU A 18 23.93 13.70 12.33
CA LEU A 18 24.80 12.67 12.89
C LEU A 18 23.98 11.47 13.39
N GLN A 19 22.85 11.73 14.05
CA GLN A 19 21.91 10.68 14.46
C GLN A 19 21.32 9.95 13.25
N LEU A 20 20.96 10.68 12.18
CA LEU A 20 20.55 10.06 10.93
C LEU A 20 21.68 9.22 10.32
N LYS A 21 22.90 9.74 10.28
CA LYS A 21 24.03 9.02 9.69
C LYS A 21 24.38 7.74 10.45
N GLU A 22 24.26 7.74 11.77
CA GLU A 22 24.40 6.53 12.61
C GLU A 22 23.24 5.54 12.42
N GLN A 23 22.00 6.02 12.33
CA GLN A 23 20.84 5.17 12.03
C GLN A 23 20.89 4.55 10.61
N TRP A 24 21.44 5.26 9.64
CA TRP A 24 21.67 4.75 8.28
C TRP A 24 22.85 3.77 8.20
N ALA A 25 23.81 3.84 9.13
CA ALA A 25 24.94 2.93 9.20
C ALA A 25 24.59 1.60 9.91
N ASN A 26 23.54 1.56 10.73
CA ASN A 26 23.11 0.36 11.44
C ASN A 26 21.60 0.12 11.23
N PRO A 27 21.21 -0.64 10.20
CA PRO A 27 19.84 -0.69 9.70
C PRO A 27 18.91 -1.59 10.53
N GLY A 28 18.84 -1.40 11.85
CA GLY A 28 17.81 -2.05 12.67
C GLY A 28 16.39 -1.56 12.35
N ASP A 29 16.28 -0.38 11.75
CA ASP A 29 15.01 0.32 11.47
C ASP A 29 14.56 0.27 9.99
N ILE A 30 15.25 -0.50 9.12
CA ILE A 30 14.76 -0.75 7.75
C ILE A 30 13.35 -1.34 7.80
N PHE A 31 13.05 -2.15 8.81
CA PHE A 31 11.73 -2.71 9.02
C PHE A 31 10.65 -1.65 9.24
N SER A 32 10.96 -0.58 9.98
CA SER A 32 10.07 0.58 10.22
C SER A 32 9.85 1.39 8.94
N VAL A 33 10.90 1.60 8.13
CA VAL A 33 10.81 2.29 6.84
C VAL A 33 10.02 1.45 5.82
N LEU A 34 10.23 0.13 5.81
CA LEU A 34 9.49 -0.81 4.97
C LEU A 34 8.03 -0.93 5.41
N LEU A 35 7.75 -0.88 6.73
CA LEU A 35 6.40 -0.82 7.29
C LEU A 35 5.72 0.50 7.00
N ILE A 36 6.44 1.62 6.93
CA ILE A 36 5.87 2.92 6.51
C ILE A 36 5.49 2.88 5.03
N VAL A 37 6.31 2.27 4.17
CA VAL A 37 5.98 2.10 2.73
C VAL A 37 4.89 1.02 2.54
N GLY A 38 4.87 -0.01 3.39
CA GLY A 38 3.83 -1.05 3.43
C GLY A 38 2.58 -0.65 4.23
N ALA A 39 2.58 0.48 4.95
CA ALA A 39 1.48 0.88 5.82
C ALA A 39 0.22 1.16 5.01
N ASP A 40 0.36 1.77 3.83
CA ASP A 40 -0.76 1.98 2.90
C ASP A 40 -1.34 0.66 2.42
N VAL A 41 -0.50 -0.38 2.26
CA VAL A 41 -0.93 -1.73 1.86
C VAL A 41 -1.75 -2.36 2.98
N ILE A 42 -1.25 -2.28 4.21
CA ILE A 42 -1.92 -2.80 5.40
C ILE A 42 -3.21 -2.01 5.69
N GLN A 43 -3.20 -0.69 5.56
CA GLN A 43 -4.37 0.17 5.73
C GLN A 43 -5.44 -0.10 4.67
N LYS A 44 -5.07 -0.28 3.40
CA LYS A 44 -6.02 -0.66 2.33
C LYS A 44 -6.59 -2.05 2.56
N ALA A 45 -5.79 -3.01 2.99
CA ALA A 45 -6.24 -4.37 3.32
C ALA A 45 -7.16 -4.39 4.55
N LEU A 46 -6.82 -3.64 5.61
CA LEU A 46 -7.66 -3.45 6.80
C LEU A 46 -8.96 -2.72 6.47
N ALA A 47 -8.91 -1.67 5.64
CA ALA A 47 -10.10 -0.98 5.20
C ALA A 47 -11.05 -1.94 4.45
N GLN A 48 -10.51 -2.81 3.60
CA GLN A 48 -11.29 -3.83 2.90
C GLN A 48 -11.84 -4.91 3.85
N LEU A 49 -11.05 -5.37 4.84
CA LEU A 49 -11.48 -6.32 5.87
C LEU A 49 -12.57 -5.76 6.79
N CYS A 50 -12.45 -4.50 7.18
CA CYS A 50 -13.41 -3.78 8.02
C CYS A 50 -14.64 -3.27 7.24
N ARG A 51 -14.78 -3.61 5.94
CA ARG A 51 -15.83 -3.09 5.04
C ARG A 51 -15.86 -1.56 4.94
N LEU A 52 -14.75 -0.90 5.24
CA LEU A 52 -14.61 0.54 5.12
C LEU A 52 -14.54 0.91 3.64
N ARG A 53 -15.53 1.68 3.20
CA ARG A 53 -15.63 2.21 1.84
C ARG A 53 -14.33 2.98 1.54
N THR A 54 -13.60 2.57 0.51
CA THR A 54 -12.35 3.25 0.09
C THR A 54 -12.57 4.70 -0.34
N MET A 55 -13.81 5.07 -0.62
CA MET A 55 -14.24 6.45 -0.74
C MET A 55 -15.05 6.83 0.51
N PRO A 56 -14.85 8.04 1.04
CA PRO A 56 -15.63 8.55 2.18
C PRO A 56 -17.13 8.53 1.87
N GLU A 57 -17.95 8.55 2.93
CA GLU A 57 -19.40 8.59 2.77
C GLU A 57 -19.82 9.82 1.96
N PRO A 58 -20.84 9.68 1.10
CA PRO A 58 -21.29 10.78 0.26
C PRO A 58 -21.89 11.90 1.13
N ASP A 59 -21.23 13.05 1.13
CA ASP A 59 -21.63 14.25 1.88
C ASP A 59 -23.04 14.76 1.51
N LEU A 60 -23.51 14.42 0.30
CA LEU A 60 -24.75 14.95 -0.26
C LEU A 60 -25.53 13.87 -1.05
N PRO A 61 -26.83 13.67 -0.77
CA PRO A 61 -27.67 12.81 -1.60
C PRO A 61 -27.78 13.43 -3.00
N SER A 62 -27.50 12.64 -4.01
CA SER A 62 -27.58 13.03 -5.41
C SER A 62 -28.47 12.05 -6.17
N VAL A 63 -29.24 12.57 -7.12
CA VAL A 63 -30.11 11.78 -7.98
C VAL A 63 -29.65 12.00 -9.41
N LEU A 64 -29.27 10.90 -10.07
CA LEU A 64 -28.91 10.91 -11.49
C LEU A 64 -30.08 10.35 -12.29
N VAL A 65 -30.56 11.10 -13.27
CA VAL A 65 -31.64 10.69 -14.16
C VAL A 65 -31.09 10.58 -15.57
N ASN A 66 -31.24 9.42 -16.19
CA ASN A 66 -30.96 9.27 -17.61
C ASN A 66 -32.13 9.88 -18.40
N CYS A 67 -31.87 10.93 -19.17
CA CYS A 67 -32.91 11.65 -19.91
C CYS A 67 -33.41 10.90 -21.15
N GLN A 68 -32.66 9.89 -21.63
CA GLN A 68 -33.04 9.07 -22.78
C GLN A 68 -33.84 7.83 -22.36
N SER A 69 -33.44 7.16 -21.28
CA SER A 69 -34.10 5.93 -20.79
C SER A 69 -35.14 6.18 -19.71
N GLY A 70 -35.14 7.36 -19.08
CA GLY A 70 -36.00 7.69 -17.95
C GLY A 70 -35.60 7.01 -16.64
N VAL A 71 -34.48 6.27 -16.61
CA VAL A 71 -34.02 5.57 -15.41
C VAL A 71 -33.53 6.59 -14.38
N VAL A 72 -34.11 6.52 -13.18
CA VAL A 72 -33.74 7.35 -12.02
C VAL A 72 -32.85 6.53 -11.09
N LEU A 73 -31.66 7.03 -10.84
CA LEU A 73 -30.68 6.48 -9.92
C LEU A 73 -30.56 7.43 -8.72
N GLU A 74 -31.30 7.14 -7.65
CA GLU A 74 -31.30 7.95 -6.41
C GLU A 74 -30.11 7.69 -5.48
N LYS A 75 -29.09 7.01 -5.99
CA LYS A 75 -27.97 6.49 -5.21
C LYS A 75 -26.87 7.55 -5.12
N SER A 76 -26.42 7.81 -3.90
CA SER A 76 -25.41 8.82 -3.59
C SER A 76 -24.00 8.29 -3.80
N SER A 77 -23.30 8.83 -4.79
CA SER A 77 -21.85 8.62 -4.93
C SER A 77 -21.09 9.82 -4.39
N TRP A 78 -19.95 9.55 -3.73
CA TRP A 78 -19.13 10.62 -3.15
C TRP A 78 -18.63 11.60 -4.23
N ILE A 79 -18.25 11.09 -5.40
CA ILE A 79 -17.77 11.93 -6.50
C ILE A 79 -18.85 12.88 -7.03
N LEU A 80 -20.08 12.39 -7.22
CA LEU A 80 -21.21 13.22 -7.67
C LEU A 80 -21.63 14.18 -6.56
N GLY A 81 -21.59 13.72 -5.30
CA GLY A 81 -21.82 14.55 -4.12
C GLY A 81 -20.83 15.72 -4.07
N ARG A 82 -19.54 15.49 -4.33
CA ARG A 82 -18.50 16.52 -4.34
C ARG A 82 -18.68 17.53 -5.49
N ILE A 83 -19.05 17.05 -6.68
CA ILE A 83 -19.32 17.92 -7.84
C ILE A 83 -20.52 18.83 -7.54
N LEU A 84 -21.62 18.26 -7.05
CA LEU A 84 -22.83 19.01 -6.68
C LEU A 84 -22.61 19.95 -5.49
N HIS A 85 -21.82 19.53 -4.50
CA HIS A 85 -21.47 20.36 -3.36
C HIS A 85 -20.67 21.59 -3.81
N SER A 86 -19.72 21.40 -4.72
CA SER A 86 -18.86 22.47 -5.21
C SER A 86 -19.54 23.35 -6.27
N TYR A 87 -20.72 22.96 -6.78
CA TYR A 87 -21.41 23.65 -7.88
C TYR A 87 -21.65 25.12 -7.61
N THR A 88 -22.05 25.49 -6.38
CA THR A 88 -22.22 26.90 -6.00
C THR A 88 -20.95 27.74 -6.21
N GLN A 89 -19.77 27.12 -6.07
CA GLN A 89 -18.48 27.79 -6.27
C GLN A 89 -18.09 27.83 -7.75
N TRP A 90 -18.12 26.70 -8.46
CA TRP A 90 -17.65 26.60 -9.85
C TRP A 90 -18.70 26.98 -10.91
N MET A 91 -19.94 27.24 -10.54
CA MET A 91 -20.99 27.71 -11.44
C MET A 91 -20.57 29.00 -12.17
N PRO A 92 -20.75 29.10 -13.50
CA PRO A 92 -20.40 30.30 -14.27
C PRO A 92 -21.09 31.55 -13.74
N SER A 93 -20.42 32.70 -13.81
CA SER A 93 -20.95 33.98 -13.31
C SER A 93 -22.30 34.36 -13.94
N GLN A 94 -22.48 34.06 -15.23
CA GLN A 94 -23.73 34.26 -15.97
C GLN A 94 -24.91 33.53 -15.30
N VAL A 95 -24.69 32.29 -14.85
CA VAL A 95 -25.73 31.50 -14.18
C VAL A 95 -25.95 32.02 -12.76
N LYS A 96 -24.91 32.52 -12.08
CA LYS A 96 -25.04 33.15 -10.74
C LYS A 96 -25.93 34.39 -10.81
N GLU A 97 -25.74 35.23 -11.82
CA GLU A 97 -26.55 36.44 -12.05
C GLU A 97 -28.01 36.08 -12.35
N ILE A 98 -28.26 35.17 -13.30
CA ILE A 98 -29.61 34.70 -13.63
C ILE A 98 -30.32 34.09 -12.42
N LYS A 99 -29.58 33.33 -11.60
CA LYS A 99 -30.13 32.71 -10.40
C LYS A 99 -30.41 33.72 -9.29
N GLN A 100 -29.66 34.81 -9.20
CA GLN A 100 -29.95 35.92 -8.29
C GLN A 100 -31.21 36.68 -8.69
N GLU A 101 -31.49 36.79 -10.00
CA GLU A 101 -32.72 37.40 -10.50
C GLU A 101 -33.95 36.48 -10.35
N MET A 102 -33.76 35.15 -10.35
CA MET A 102 -34.83 34.16 -10.19
C MET A 102 -35.03 33.73 -8.72
N ASP A 103 -35.95 34.39 -8.01
CA ASP A 103 -36.24 34.10 -6.59
C ASP A 103 -36.83 32.68 -6.34
N ARG A 104 -37.56 32.08 -7.31
CA ARG A 104 -38.23 30.75 -7.16
C ARG A 104 -38.39 29.95 -8.46
N GLY A 105 -37.30 29.69 -9.18
CA GLY A 105 -37.33 28.87 -10.40
C GLY A 105 -36.44 27.62 -10.33
N LEU A 106 -36.79 26.60 -11.13
CA LEU A 106 -35.89 25.48 -11.43
C LEU A 106 -34.78 26.01 -12.35
N CYS A 107 -33.54 26.03 -11.87
CA CYS A 107 -32.38 26.38 -12.69
C CYS A 107 -31.83 25.12 -13.33
N VAL A 108 -31.85 25.07 -14.66
CA VAL A 108 -31.29 23.96 -15.45
C VAL A 108 -30.05 24.46 -16.17
N THR A 109 -28.88 23.93 -15.82
CA THR A 109 -27.64 24.23 -16.54
C THR A 109 -27.21 23.07 -17.40
N VAL A 110 -26.86 23.36 -18.65
CA VAL A 110 -26.44 22.35 -19.63
C VAL A 110 -24.94 22.46 -19.82
N PHE A 111 -24.22 21.35 -19.56
CA PHE A 111 -22.79 21.23 -19.79
C PHE A 111 -22.53 20.17 -20.86
N SER A 112 -21.65 20.49 -21.82
CA SER A 112 -21.07 19.48 -22.70
C SER A 112 -19.85 18.87 -22.03
N LEU A 113 -19.86 17.56 -21.82
CA LEU A 113 -18.71 16.82 -21.32
C LEU A 113 -17.99 16.18 -22.50
N ASP A 114 -16.90 16.84 -22.94
CA ASP A 114 -15.90 16.26 -23.83
C ASP A 114 -14.70 15.85 -22.98
N LEU A 115 -14.76 14.68 -22.33
CA LEU A 115 -13.56 14.11 -21.72
C LEU A 115 -12.67 13.57 -22.84
N CYS A 116 -11.48 14.14 -22.93
CA CYS A 116 -10.37 13.62 -23.73
C CYS A 116 -10.05 12.18 -23.29
N GLU A 117 -9.56 11.36 -24.22
CA GLU A 117 -9.12 10.00 -23.91
C GLU A 117 -8.16 10.02 -22.70
N PRO A 118 -8.21 9.00 -21.82
CA PRO A 118 -7.30 8.94 -20.69
C PRO A 118 -5.86 8.93 -21.23
N VAL A 119 -5.19 10.07 -21.10
CA VAL A 119 -3.79 10.18 -21.47
C VAL A 119 -3.04 9.29 -20.49
N THR A 120 -2.32 8.29 -20.99
CA THR A 120 -1.50 7.43 -20.15
C THR A 120 -0.56 8.30 -19.33
N ASP A 121 -0.75 8.32 -18.01
CA ASP A 121 0.03 9.16 -17.12
C ASP A 121 1.50 8.79 -17.23
N ARG A 122 2.37 9.81 -17.36
CA ARG A 122 3.84 9.63 -17.33
C ARG A 122 4.34 8.85 -16.11
N LEU A 123 3.55 8.87 -15.04
CA LEU A 123 3.80 8.16 -13.80
C LEU A 123 3.79 6.63 -13.98
N VAL A 124 2.98 6.08 -14.89
CA VAL A 124 2.96 4.64 -15.19
C VAL A 124 4.29 4.21 -15.81
N TRP A 125 4.80 5.01 -16.75
CA TRP A 125 6.11 4.78 -17.36
C TRP A 125 7.26 4.95 -16.36
N LEU A 126 7.13 5.88 -15.40
CA LEU A 126 8.09 5.99 -14.30
C LEU A 126 8.09 4.72 -13.43
N GLY A 127 6.92 4.13 -13.15
CA GLY A 127 6.81 2.86 -12.41
C GLY A 127 7.47 1.68 -13.14
N VAL A 128 7.31 1.60 -14.47
CA VAL A 128 8.01 0.62 -15.32
C VAL A 128 9.52 0.82 -15.25
N LEU A 129 9.99 2.08 -15.35
CA LEU A 129 11.41 2.39 -15.28
C LEU A 129 12.02 1.96 -13.94
N VAL A 130 11.37 2.28 -12.82
CA VAL A 130 11.83 1.88 -11.48
C VAL A 130 11.89 0.36 -11.34
N THR A 131 10.90 -0.37 -11.87
CA THR A 131 10.88 -1.84 -11.90
C THR A 131 12.10 -2.41 -12.62
N VAL A 132 12.46 -1.87 -13.78
CA VAL A 132 13.63 -2.32 -14.55
C VAL A 132 14.93 -2.06 -13.78
N VAL A 133 15.08 -0.86 -13.22
CA VAL A 133 16.27 -0.50 -12.43
C VAL A 133 16.42 -1.40 -11.19
N GLN A 134 15.32 -1.70 -10.50
CA GLN A 134 15.33 -2.62 -9.34
C GLN A 134 15.78 -4.04 -9.73
N LEU A 135 15.32 -4.55 -10.88
CA LEU A 135 15.74 -5.85 -11.40
C LEU A 135 17.22 -5.85 -11.80
N GLU A 136 17.71 -4.79 -12.45
CA GLU A 136 19.13 -4.66 -12.82
C GLU A 136 20.06 -4.66 -11.60
N ILE A 137 19.71 -3.91 -10.54
CA ILE A 137 20.47 -3.91 -9.30
C ILE A 137 20.45 -5.30 -8.65
N ALA A 138 19.31 -6.02 -8.69
CA ALA A 138 19.19 -7.36 -8.14
C ALA A 138 19.96 -8.44 -8.95
N VAL A 139 20.28 -8.18 -10.22
CA VAL A 139 21.10 -9.09 -11.05
C VAL A 139 22.58 -9.04 -10.64
N ILE A 140 23.08 -7.92 -10.10
CA ILE A 140 24.50 -7.77 -9.74
C ILE A 140 24.94 -8.80 -8.66
N PRO A 141 24.23 -8.96 -7.53
CA PRO A 141 24.53 -10.02 -6.56
C PRO A 141 24.39 -11.42 -7.15
N CYS A 142 23.40 -11.64 -8.00
CA CYS A 142 23.16 -12.94 -8.65
C CYS A 142 24.33 -13.36 -9.56
N ALA A 143 24.91 -12.40 -10.30
CA ALA A 143 26.01 -12.65 -11.22
C ALA A 143 27.35 -12.87 -10.49
N LEU A 144 27.57 -12.18 -9.37
CA LEU A 144 28.84 -12.24 -8.63
C LEU A 144 28.88 -13.37 -7.60
N TYR A 145 27.78 -13.62 -6.89
CA TYR A 145 27.74 -14.56 -5.76
C TYR A 145 26.95 -15.86 -6.06
N ARG A 146 26.37 -16.00 -7.27
CA ARG A 146 25.46 -17.12 -7.65
C ARG A 146 24.24 -17.26 -6.73
N GLU A 147 23.87 -16.21 -6.01
CA GLU A 147 22.73 -16.17 -5.10
C GLU A 147 21.45 -15.77 -5.87
N TRP A 148 20.76 -16.75 -6.46
CA TRP A 148 19.52 -16.54 -7.22
C TRP A 148 18.34 -16.06 -6.37
N GLU A 149 18.43 -16.22 -5.04
CA GLU A 149 17.35 -15.88 -4.12
C GLU A 149 17.05 -14.39 -4.04
N VAL A 150 18.06 -13.52 -4.12
CA VAL A 150 17.85 -12.06 -4.11
C VAL A 150 17.08 -11.64 -5.34
N LEU A 151 17.47 -12.17 -6.51
CA LEU A 151 16.78 -11.94 -7.77
C LEU A 151 15.33 -12.46 -7.73
N LEU A 152 15.12 -13.68 -7.20
CA LEU A 152 13.78 -14.26 -7.06
C LEU A 152 12.90 -13.46 -6.09
N LEU A 153 13.45 -12.99 -4.98
CA LEU A 153 12.75 -12.18 -3.99
C LEU A 153 12.30 -10.85 -4.59
N THR A 154 13.20 -10.15 -5.30
CA THR A 154 12.90 -8.89 -5.98
C THR A 154 11.91 -9.11 -7.13
N ALA A 155 12.07 -10.17 -7.93
CA ALA A 155 11.14 -10.50 -9.02
C ALA A 155 9.74 -10.84 -8.49
N CYS A 156 9.63 -11.66 -7.43
CA CYS A 156 8.37 -11.97 -6.77
C CYS A 156 7.73 -10.71 -6.19
N GLY A 157 8.46 -9.91 -5.42
CA GLY A 157 7.94 -8.66 -4.84
C GLY A 157 7.43 -7.69 -5.91
N THR A 158 8.15 -7.57 -7.03
CA THR A 158 7.77 -6.68 -8.14
C THR A 158 6.56 -7.22 -8.89
N LEU A 159 6.50 -8.52 -9.16
CA LEU A 159 5.34 -9.17 -9.77
C LEU A 159 4.10 -8.99 -8.88
N LEU A 160 4.26 -9.17 -7.56
CA LEU A 160 3.18 -8.93 -6.63
C LEU A 160 2.71 -7.47 -6.64
N ALA A 161 3.61 -6.50 -6.70
CA ALA A 161 3.26 -5.08 -6.79
C ALA A 161 2.47 -4.77 -8.08
N TRP A 162 2.89 -5.31 -9.22
CA TRP A 162 2.19 -5.16 -10.51
C TRP A 162 0.80 -5.82 -10.50
N LEU A 163 0.70 -7.05 -10.00
CA LEU A 163 -0.58 -7.76 -9.87
C LEU A 163 -1.56 -6.99 -8.97
N MET A 164 -1.05 -6.35 -7.91
CA MET A 164 -1.87 -5.53 -7.03
C MET A 164 -2.31 -4.21 -7.69
N GLY A 165 -1.45 -3.59 -8.47
CA GLY A 165 -1.79 -2.43 -9.30
C GLY A 165 -2.91 -2.75 -10.29
N LEU A 166 -2.80 -3.87 -10.99
CA LEU A 166 -3.83 -4.36 -11.91
C LEU A 166 -5.14 -4.72 -11.20
N LEU A 167 -5.07 -5.21 -9.96
CA LEU A 167 -6.26 -5.53 -9.16
C LEU A 167 -6.99 -4.26 -8.69
N GLN A 168 -6.25 -3.19 -8.39
CA GLN A 168 -6.80 -1.90 -7.96
C GLN A 168 -7.25 -1.02 -9.13
N ASP A 169 -6.66 -1.20 -10.32
CA ASP A 169 -7.01 -0.46 -11.52
C ASP A 169 -8.33 -0.94 -12.16
N ARG A 170 -9.42 -0.66 -11.43
CA ARG A 170 -10.80 -0.93 -11.85
C ARG A 170 -11.34 0.13 -12.82
N THR A 171 -10.55 1.14 -13.18
CA THR A 171 -10.97 2.18 -14.13
C THR A 171 -11.23 1.63 -15.53
N ASN A 172 -10.62 0.49 -15.88
CA ASN A 172 -10.82 -0.19 -17.17
C ASN A 172 -12.21 -0.84 -17.35
N SER A 173 -13.05 -0.88 -16.30
CA SER A 173 -14.45 -1.34 -16.43
C SER A 173 -15.41 -0.26 -16.93
N VAL A 174 -14.95 0.98 -17.15
CA VAL A 174 -15.77 2.04 -17.75
C VAL A 174 -16.05 1.65 -19.19
N ARG A 175 -17.30 1.23 -19.46
CA ARG A 175 -17.69 0.82 -20.81
C ARG A 175 -17.84 2.06 -21.66
N LYS A 176 -16.91 2.26 -22.62
CA LYS A 176 -17.10 3.23 -23.71
C LYS A 176 -18.41 2.91 -24.43
N GLY A 177 -19.28 3.88 -24.62
CA GLY A 177 -20.45 3.67 -25.46
C GLY A 177 -21.26 4.93 -25.70
N LYS A 178 -22.24 4.79 -26.61
CA LYS A 178 -23.08 5.84 -27.21
C LYS A 178 -23.37 7.06 -26.33
N THR A 179 -23.40 8.23 -26.96
CA THR A 179 -23.86 9.51 -26.42
C THR A 179 -25.13 9.37 -25.59
N ARG A 180 -25.10 9.85 -24.34
CA ARG A 180 -26.30 9.91 -23.49
C ARG A 180 -26.39 11.24 -22.75
N THR A 181 -27.60 11.76 -22.65
CA THR A 181 -27.92 12.95 -21.86
C THR A 181 -28.35 12.50 -20.47
N CYS A 182 -27.63 12.96 -19.44
CA CYS A 182 -27.94 12.64 -18.05
C CYS A 182 -28.21 13.94 -17.29
N ALA A 183 -29.28 13.98 -16.49
CA ALA A 183 -29.57 15.06 -15.57
C ALA A 183 -29.14 14.66 -14.15
N LEU A 184 -28.24 15.44 -13.56
CA LEU A 184 -27.80 15.31 -12.19
C LEU A 184 -28.53 16.34 -11.33
N LYS A 185 -29.17 15.87 -10.27
CA LYS A 185 -29.90 16.71 -9.32
C LYS A 185 -29.34 16.50 -7.91
N LYS A 186 -29.26 17.59 -7.15
CA LYS A 186 -29.05 17.53 -5.70
C LYS A 186 -30.29 16.90 -5.04
N GLY A 187 -30.17 16.37 -3.83
CA GLY A 187 -31.29 15.72 -3.11
C GLY A 187 -32.56 16.57 -2.97
N ARG A 188 -33.58 16.00 -2.32
CA ARG A 188 -34.92 16.62 -2.18
C ARG A 188 -34.82 18.09 -1.75
N GLY A 189 -35.60 18.96 -2.41
CA GLY A 189 -35.67 20.39 -2.11
C GLY A 189 -34.70 21.29 -2.87
N SER A 190 -33.82 20.74 -3.71
CA SER A 190 -32.96 21.55 -4.58
C SER A 190 -33.66 21.98 -5.87
N THR A 191 -33.49 23.24 -6.23
CA THR A 191 -33.96 23.85 -7.48
C THR A 191 -32.91 23.81 -8.59
N ASP A 192 -31.72 23.28 -8.32
CA ASP A 192 -30.63 23.19 -9.28
C ASP A 192 -30.57 21.81 -9.93
N VAL A 193 -30.63 21.77 -11.26
CA VAL A 193 -30.43 20.57 -12.07
C VAL A 193 -29.31 20.83 -13.06
N ILE A 194 -28.32 19.95 -13.07
CA ILE A 194 -27.19 20.00 -13.98
C ILE A 194 -27.41 18.93 -15.04
N VAL A 195 -27.68 19.32 -16.27
CA VAL A 195 -27.78 18.42 -17.42
C VAL A 195 -26.41 18.30 -18.05
N ILE A 196 -25.91 17.08 -18.14
CA ILE A 196 -24.63 16.74 -18.74
C ILE A 196 -24.91 16.04 -20.07
N LEU A 197 -24.47 16.67 -21.15
CA LEU A 197 -24.44 16.12 -22.50
C LEU A 197 -23.12 15.38 -22.67
N ALA A 198 -23.19 14.05 -22.67
CA ALA A 198 -22.02 13.20 -22.80
C ALA A 198 -21.78 12.86 -24.30
N SER A 199 -20.61 13.24 -24.83
CA SER A 199 -20.15 12.90 -26.19
C SER A 199 -19.77 11.41 -26.32
N GLU A 200 -19.57 10.89 -27.53
CA GLU A 200 -19.40 9.44 -27.79
C GLU A 200 -18.19 8.80 -27.09
N HIS A 201 -17.19 9.61 -26.74
CA HIS A 201 -15.98 9.17 -26.03
C HIS A 201 -15.93 9.59 -24.56
N SER A 202 -17.00 10.21 -24.05
CA SER A 202 -17.03 10.70 -22.67
C SER A 202 -17.39 9.61 -21.67
N LEU A 203 -17.02 9.87 -20.42
CA LEU A 203 -17.12 8.91 -19.33
C LEU A 203 -18.57 8.76 -18.82
N ARG A 204 -19.02 7.53 -18.61
CA ARG A 204 -20.39 7.23 -18.16
C ARG A 204 -20.56 7.55 -16.67
N LEU A 205 -21.35 8.57 -16.37
CA LEU A 205 -21.68 8.92 -14.99
C LEU A 205 -22.52 7.84 -14.28
N GLU A 206 -23.31 7.09 -15.05
CA GLU A 206 -24.09 5.94 -14.57
C GLU A 206 -23.18 4.86 -13.99
N ASP A 207 -21.99 4.66 -14.58
CA ASP A 207 -21.03 3.65 -14.13
C ASP A 207 -20.46 4.01 -12.74
N PHE A 208 -20.38 5.29 -12.35
CA PHE A 208 -20.00 5.65 -10.98
C PHE A 208 -21.06 5.25 -9.95
N VAL A 209 -22.32 5.36 -10.33
CA VAL A 209 -23.46 5.01 -9.46
C VAL A 209 -23.67 3.49 -9.43
N SER A 210 -23.45 2.82 -10.56
CA SER A 210 -23.55 1.36 -10.70
C SER A 210 -22.32 0.62 -10.18
N SER A 211 -21.11 1.21 -10.26
CA SER A 211 -19.88 0.59 -9.75
C SER A 211 -19.84 0.56 -8.23
N GLU A 212 -20.49 1.51 -7.54
CA GLU A 212 -20.70 1.39 -6.09
C GLU A 212 -21.67 0.27 -5.72
N MET A 213 -22.58 -0.09 -6.62
CA MET A 213 -23.52 -1.19 -6.40
C MET A 213 -22.90 -2.56 -6.68
N ALA A 214 -22.02 -2.65 -7.69
CA ALA A 214 -21.27 -3.87 -7.96
C ALA A 214 -20.25 -4.24 -6.85
N LYS A 215 -19.95 -3.29 -5.94
CA LYS A 215 -19.12 -3.52 -4.75
C LYS A 215 -19.77 -4.45 -3.74
N ASP A 216 -21.11 -4.56 -3.71
CA ASP A 216 -21.83 -5.45 -2.78
C ASP A 216 -21.91 -6.89 -3.32
N GLU A 217 -22.05 -7.08 -4.64
CA GLU A 217 -22.28 -8.41 -5.23
C GLU A 217 -20.99 -9.13 -5.68
N GLY A 218 -19.94 -8.39 -6.07
CA GLY A 218 -18.61 -8.96 -6.41
C GLY A 218 -17.63 -9.04 -5.25
N PHE A 219 -18.10 -8.69 -4.04
CA PHE A 219 -17.30 -8.41 -2.84
C PHE A 219 -16.38 -9.57 -2.44
N VAL A 220 -16.94 -10.79 -2.39
CA VAL A 220 -16.24 -11.97 -1.88
C VAL A 220 -15.00 -12.29 -2.71
N GLY A 221 -15.10 -12.18 -4.04
CA GLY A 221 -13.97 -12.47 -4.94
C GLY A 221 -12.80 -11.50 -4.77
N THR A 222 -13.07 -10.20 -4.70
CA THR A 222 -12.01 -9.19 -4.48
C THR A 222 -11.42 -9.21 -3.07
N VAL A 223 -12.22 -9.54 -2.05
CA VAL A 223 -11.74 -9.65 -0.67
C VAL A 223 -10.85 -10.88 -0.51
N VAL A 224 -11.27 -12.03 -1.04
CA VAL A 224 -10.46 -13.26 -1.01
C VAL A 224 -9.16 -13.07 -1.79
N LEU A 225 -9.21 -12.43 -2.96
CA LEU A 225 -8.01 -12.19 -3.74
C LEU A 225 -7.04 -11.21 -3.04
N SER A 226 -7.56 -10.13 -2.45
CA SER A 226 -6.76 -9.15 -1.69
C SER A 226 -6.19 -9.74 -0.39
N SER A 227 -6.95 -10.61 0.30
CA SER A 227 -6.48 -11.27 1.52
C SER A 227 -5.38 -12.29 1.23
N VAL A 228 -5.53 -13.12 0.19
CA VAL A 228 -4.50 -14.04 -0.28
C VAL A 228 -3.23 -13.26 -0.67
N MET A 229 -3.40 -12.14 -1.36
CA MET A 229 -2.28 -11.29 -1.76
C MET A 229 -1.52 -10.71 -0.55
N THR A 230 -2.25 -10.29 0.47
CA THR A 230 -1.68 -9.77 1.73
C THR A 230 -0.94 -10.87 2.49
N MET A 231 -1.50 -12.08 2.55
CA MET A 231 -0.82 -13.24 3.14
C MET A 231 0.49 -13.56 2.42
N LEU A 232 0.49 -13.50 1.08
CA LEU A 232 1.66 -13.78 0.27
C LEU A 232 2.76 -12.72 0.48
N TRP A 233 2.39 -11.44 0.60
CA TRP A 233 3.33 -10.36 0.98
C TRP A 233 3.90 -10.56 2.38
N THR A 234 3.06 -10.88 3.37
CA THR A 234 3.51 -11.13 4.74
C THR A 234 4.46 -12.33 4.78
N ALA A 235 4.17 -13.41 4.06
CA ALA A 235 5.08 -14.56 3.95
C ALA A 235 6.42 -14.16 3.31
N LEU A 236 6.39 -13.38 2.23
CA LEU A 236 7.59 -12.85 1.56
C LEU A 236 8.45 -12.02 2.54
N LEU A 237 7.83 -11.13 3.32
CA LEU A 237 8.52 -10.29 4.30
C LEU A 237 9.09 -11.10 5.47
N ILE A 238 8.33 -12.08 5.98
CA ILE A 238 8.80 -12.99 7.03
C ILE A 238 10.03 -13.75 6.53
N THR A 239 10.00 -14.31 5.32
CA THR A 239 11.16 -15.05 4.79
C THR A 239 12.40 -14.18 4.61
N ALA A 240 12.23 -12.90 4.29
CA ALA A 240 13.35 -11.98 4.13
C ALA A 240 13.95 -11.52 5.48
N ALA A 241 13.11 -11.28 6.49
CA ALA A 241 13.55 -10.65 7.74
C ALA A 241 13.85 -11.61 8.89
N VAL A 242 13.22 -12.79 8.93
CA VAL A 242 13.43 -13.75 10.03
C VAL A 242 14.90 -14.18 10.11
N MET A 243 15.59 -14.28 8.97
CA MET A 243 17.00 -14.66 8.95
C MET A 243 17.89 -13.66 9.69
N ASP A 244 17.74 -12.36 9.40
CA ASP A 244 18.49 -11.31 10.08
C ASP A 244 18.23 -11.30 11.59
N THR A 245 16.96 -11.52 11.98
CA THR A 245 16.60 -11.60 13.39
C THR A 245 17.22 -12.82 14.09
N LEU A 246 17.32 -13.97 13.41
CA LEU A 246 17.94 -15.17 13.97
C LEU A 246 19.45 -14.99 14.17
N MET A 247 20.12 -14.34 13.20
CA MET A 247 21.55 -14.01 13.32
C MET A 247 21.80 -13.04 14.46
N GLU A 248 20.93 -12.04 14.66
CA GLU A 248 21.06 -11.09 15.76
C GLU A 248 20.75 -11.72 17.14
N VAL A 249 19.78 -12.64 17.20
CA VAL A 249 19.51 -13.44 18.41
C VAL A 249 20.71 -14.32 18.77
N GLU A 250 21.36 -14.92 17.79
CA GLU A 250 22.57 -15.73 18.02
C GLU A 250 23.72 -14.88 18.58
N ARG A 251 23.87 -13.62 18.13
CA ARG A 251 24.85 -12.68 18.70
C ARG A 251 24.57 -12.34 20.15
N CYS A 252 23.30 -12.16 20.52
CA CYS A 252 22.91 -11.85 21.89
C CYS A 252 22.92 -13.08 22.81
N TYR A 253 22.50 -14.24 22.29
CA TYR A 253 22.35 -15.49 23.02
C TYR A 253 22.87 -16.66 22.17
N SER A 254 24.12 -17.06 22.44
CA SER A 254 24.79 -18.15 21.73
C SER A 254 23.97 -19.46 21.77
N GLY A 255 23.70 -20.03 20.61
CA GLY A 255 23.00 -21.30 20.42
C GLY A 255 21.47 -21.23 20.34
N VAL A 256 20.85 -20.11 20.71
CA VAL A 256 19.38 -19.97 20.67
C VAL A 256 18.89 -19.76 19.24
N GLY A 257 19.52 -18.86 18.49
CA GLY A 257 19.17 -18.58 17.09
C GLY A 257 19.32 -19.84 16.22
N LYS A 258 20.41 -20.58 16.41
CA LYS A 258 20.66 -21.85 15.71
C LYS A 258 19.61 -22.93 15.99
N SER A 259 19.11 -23.02 17.22
CA SER A 259 18.07 -23.99 17.59
C SER A 259 16.71 -23.71 16.93
N LEU A 260 16.44 -22.44 16.62
CA LEU A 260 15.22 -21.98 15.96
C LEU A 260 15.31 -22.01 14.43
N LEU A 261 16.53 -21.99 13.88
CA LEU A 261 16.80 -22.03 12.44
C LEU A 261 16.05 -23.14 11.67
N PRO A 262 16.08 -24.43 12.08
CA PRO A 262 15.37 -25.50 11.36
C PRO A 262 13.84 -25.42 11.49
N ILE A 263 13.32 -24.65 12.46
CA ILE A 263 11.87 -24.47 12.67
C ILE A 263 11.32 -23.46 11.66
N PHE A 264 12.06 -22.38 11.40
CA PHE A 264 11.64 -21.33 10.48
C PHE A 264 12.08 -21.56 9.02
N PHE A 265 13.20 -22.25 8.82
CA PHE A 265 13.77 -22.54 7.51
C PHE A 265 14.03 -24.05 7.35
N PRO A 266 13.02 -24.85 6.97
CA PRO A 266 13.20 -26.27 6.67
C PRO A 266 13.91 -26.52 5.31
N GLY A 267 14.17 -25.45 4.54
CA GLY A 267 14.85 -25.49 3.24
C GLY A 267 16.35 -25.19 3.31
N PRO A 268 17.05 -25.24 2.18
CA PRO A 268 18.47 -24.88 2.11
C PRO A 268 18.67 -23.38 2.42
N LEU A 269 19.60 -23.09 3.33
CA LEU A 269 20.04 -21.74 3.69
C LEU A 269 20.93 -21.13 2.58
N ARG A 270 21.00 -19.80 2.53
CA ARG A 270 21.92 -19.10 1.60
C ARG A 270 23.35 -19.51 1.88
N GLU A 271 24.20 -19.45 0.86
CA GLU A 271 25.58 -19.88 1.01
C GLU A 271 26.36 -18.97 1.98
N SER A 272 26.16 -17.66 1.89
CA SER A 272 26.68 -16.67 2.84
C SER A 272 26.20 -16.91 4.27
N GLU A 273 24.92 -17.19 4.47
CA GLU A 273 24.34 -17.54 5.77
C GLU A 273 24.89 -18.87 6.30
N ARG A 274 25.01 -19.89 5.45
CA ARG A 274 25.57 -21.20 5.79
C ARG A 274 27.01 -21.07 6.27
N ILE A 275 27.82 -20.28 5.57
CA ILE A 275 29.21 -19.99 5.95
C ILE A 275 29.23 -19.27 7.30
N TRP A 276 28.40 -18.25 7.49
CA TRP A 276 28.31 -17.52 8.76
C TRP A 276 27.93 -18.44 9.93
N TRP A 277 26.90 -19.29 9.76
CA TRP A 277 26.46 -20.25 10.78
C TRP A 277 27.49 -21.36 11.03
N ALA A 278 28.31 -21.73 10.04
CA ALA A 278 29.38 -22.71 10.18
C ALA A 278 30.57 -22.12 10.94
N GLU A 279 31.02 -20.92 10.58
CA GLU A 279 32.10 -20.21 11.25
C GLU A 279 31.74 -19.96 12.72
N ASN A 280 30.51 -19.53 13.01
CA ASN A 280 30.06 -19.29 14.37
C ASN A 280 29.89 -20.58 15.20
N ASP A 281 29.69 -21.75 14.56
CA ASP A 281 29.67 -23.04 15.28
C ASP A 281 31.07 -23.48 15.69
N GLU A 282 32.07 -23.21 14.85
CA GLU A 282 33.47 -23.53 15.15
C GLU A 282 34.02 -22.65 16.27
N THR A 283 33.68 -21.35 16.29
CA THR A 283 34.07 -20.44 17.38
C THR A 283 33.47 -20.88 18.71
N LEU A 284 32.17 -21.21 18.74
CA LEU A 284 31.48 -21.67 19.95
C LEU A 284 32.03 -23.02 20.46
N LYS A 285 32.39 -23.94 19.57
CA LYS A 285 33.07 -25.19 19.95
C LYS A 285 34.43 -24.92 20.56
N GLY A 286 35.22 -24.04 19.95
CA GLY A 286 36.54 -23.66 20.47
C GLY A 286 36.48 -22.99 21.85
N GLU A 287 35.49 -22.12 22.09
CA GLU A 287 35.28 -21.49 23.40
C GLU A 287 34.85 -22.49 24.47
N LYS A 288 33.95 -23.43 24.14
CA LYS A 288 33.55 -24.51 25.05
C LYS A 288 34.75 -25.37 25.44
N GLU A 289 35.53 -25.83 24.47
CA GLU A 289 36.73 -26.64 24.74
C GLU A 289 37.78 -25.89 25.57
N ARG A 290 37.94 -24.58 25.34
CA ARG A 290 38.85 -23.73 26.14
C ARG A 290 38.35 -23.60 27.58
N SER A 291 37.06 -23.34 27.77
CA SER A 291 36.44 -23.24 29.11
C SER A 291 36.52 -24.56 29.89
N GLU A 292 36.34 -25.70 29.21
CA GLU A 292 36.44 -27.03 29.80
C GLU A 292 37.87 -27.34 30.23
N LYS A 293 38.86 -27.01 29.39
CA LYS A 293 40.29 -27.14 29.74
C LYS A 293 40.66 -26.26 30.93
N GLU A 294 40.18 -25.01 30.98
CA GLU A 294 40.41 -24.13 32.14
C GLU A 294 39.75 -24.67 33.41
N PHE A 295 38.55 -25.22 33.31
CA PHE A 295 37.84 -25.80 34.44
C PHE A 295 38.56 -27.05 34.98
N ILE A 296 38.98 -27.94 34.09
CA ILE A 296 39.80 -29.12 34.45
C ILE A 296 41.11 -28.69 35.12
N ASN A 297 41.79 -27.67 34.58
CA ASN A 297 43.03 -27.16 35.16
C ASN A 297 42.82 -26.52 36.54
N LYS A 298 41.72 -25.78 36.73
CA LYS A 298 41.34 -25.23 38.06
C LYS A 298 41.04 -26.33 39.07
N ILE A 299 40.36 -27.41 38.68
CA ILE A 299 40.12 -28.56 39.56
C ILE A 299 41.44 -29.25 39.91
N ALA A 300 42.34 -29.45 38.93
CA ALA A 300 43.63 -30.08 39.16
C ALA A 300 44.55 -29.28 40.10
N LEU A 301 44.38 -27.96 40.21
CA LEU A 301 45.10 -27.10 41.16
C LEU A 301 44.50 -27.10 42.58
N LEU A 302 43.28 -27.61 42.76
CA LEU A 302 42.57 -27.67 44.05
C LEU A 302 42.70 -29.02 44.76
N VAL A 303 43.29 -30.03 44.12
CA VAL A 303 43.56 -31.38 44.65
C VAL A 303 45.05 -31.54 44.92
#